data_AF-A0A5E7QKL7-F1
#
_entry.id   AF-A0A5E7QKL7-F1
#
_cell.length_a   1.000
_cell.length_b   1.000
_cell.length_c   1.000
_cell.angle_alpha   90.00
_cell.angle_beta   90.00
_cell.angle_gamma   90.00
#
_symmetry.space_group_name_H-M   'P 1'
#
loop_
_entity.id
_entity.type
_entity.pdbx_description
1 polymer ?
#
loop_
_entity_poly.entity_id
_entity_poly.type
_entity_poly.pdbx_seq_one_letter_code
_entity_poly.pdbx_strand_id
1 'polypeptide(L)'
;MGGSGDDRLLGGTGTDNLIGGTGADTFAFSALSAMGVGALRDVTNGFQSTEGGHLEFTGVDANPLTATVDAATFIGSNAFDPANATGQLRFANGILQGSVNADATPEFEIQLVGVQELHASDFTALG
;
A
#
# COMPACT_ATOMS: atom_id res chain seq x y z
N MET A 1 0.21 4.91 16.09
CA MET A 1 0.54 6.34 15.96
C MET A 1 2.04 6.48 16.07
N GLY A 2 2.67 7.27 15.21
CA GLY A 2 4.12 7.51 15.19
C GLY A 2 4.52 8.61 16.17
N GLY A 3 4.22 9.87 15.83
CA GLY A 3 4.55 11.01 16.67
C GLY A 3 5.61 11.88 16.02
N SER A 4 6.77 12.05 16.65
CA SER A 4 7.89 12.78 16.06
C SER A 4 9.09 11.87 15.89
N GLY A 5 9.79 12.02 14.78
CA GLY A 5 10.91 11.16 14.38
C GLY A 5 10.49 10.21 13.26
N ASP A 6 11.42 9.37 12.84
CA ASP A 6 11.16 8.39 11.78
C ASP A 6 10.54 7.13 12.41
N ASP A 7 9.22 6.98 12.31
CA ASP A 7 8.49 5.88 12.93
C ASP A 7 8.20 4.76 11.94
N ARG A 8 8.10 3.53 12.46
CA ARG A 8 7.59 2.39 11.71
C ARG A 8 6.26 1.92 12.29
N LEU A 9 5.18 2.15 11.54
CA LEU A 9 3.80 1.85 11.93
C LEU A 9 3.31 0.59 11.24
N LEU A 10 2.97 -0.44 12.01
CA LEU A 10 2.41 -1.68 11.50
C LEU A 10 0.87 -1.62 11.54
N GLY A 11 0.20 -1.94 10.43
CA GLY A 11 -1.26 -2.13 10.36
C GLY A 11 -1.74 -3.11 11.42
N GLY A 12 -1.32 -4.36 11.29
CA GLY A 12 -1.84 -5.45 12.09
C GLY A 12 -2.88 -6.23 11.30
N THR A 13 -3.82 -6.87 11.99
CA THR A 13 -4.90 -7.62 11.35
C THR A 13 -6.22 -6.87 11.47
N GLY A 14 -6.91 -6.69 10.36
CA GLY A 14 -8.26 -6.12 10.36
C GLY A 14 -8.28 -4.75 9.71
N THR A 15 -9.09 -3.84 10.26
CA THR A 15 -9.23 -2.48 9.77
C THR A 15 -8.52 -1.55 10.73
N ASP A 16 -7.36 -1.05 10.30
CA ASP A 16 -6.46 -0.29 11.14
C ASP A 16 -6.47 1.20 10.78
N ASN A 17 -6.23 2.05 11.79
CA ASN A 17 -6.04 3.49 11.61
C ASN A 17 -4.62 3.87 12.00
N LEU A 18 -3.76 4.04 11.01
CA LEU A 18 -2.36 4.38 11.18
C LEU A 18 -2.18 5.89 11.07
N ILE A 19 -1.71 6.50 12.15
CA ILE A 19 -1.51 7.95 12.21
C ILE A 19 -0.01 8.21 12.34
N GLY A 20 0.61 8.68 11.28
CA GLY A 20 1.97 9.19 11.32
C GLY A 20 2.07 10.51 12.07
N GLY A 21 3.26 11.08 12.08
CA GLY A 21 3.47 12.46 12.46
C GLY A 21 4.67 13.02 11.71
N THR A 22 5.46 13.88 12.36
CA THR A 22 6.60 14.52 11.69
C THR A 22 7.77 13.55 11.57
N GLY A 23 8.34 13.37 10.38
CA GLY A 23 9.48 12.51 10.12
C GLY A 23 9.27 11.57 8.93
N ALA A 24 10.30 10.79 8.61
CA ALA A 24 10.28 9.81 7.53
C ALA A 24 9.56 8.52 7.98
N ASP A 25 8.24 8.60 8.12
CA ASP A 25 7.44 7.47 8.63
C ASP A 25 7.27 6.34 7.60
N THR A 26 7.45 5.10 8.05
CA THR A 26 7.17 3.89 7.28
C THR A 26 5.87 3.24 7.74
N PHE A 27 4.90 3.13 6.84
CA PHE A 27 3.65 2.40 7.07
C PHE A 27 3.77 0.99 6.47
N ALA A 28 3.78 -0.01 7.34
CA ALA A 28 4.07 -1.40 6.98
C ALA A 28 2.79 -2.26 6.97
N PHE A 29 2.59 -2.95 5.86
CA PHE A 29 1.51 -3.91 5.62
C PHE A 29 2.14 -5.27 5.33
N SER A 30 1.90 -6.25 6.21
CA SER A 30 2.73 -7.45 6.27
C SER A 30 2.07 -8.73 5.77
N ALA A 31 0.79 -8.72 5.45
CA ALA A 31 0.10 -9.90 4.91
C ALA A 31 -1.20 -9.51 4.23
N LEU A 32 -1.48 -10.11 3.07
CA LEU A 32 -2.74 -9.89 2.35
C LEU A 32 -3.97 -10.27 3.20
N SER A 33 -3.85 -11.32 4.03
CA SER A 33 -4.92 -11.77 4.93
C SER A 33 -5.24 -10.78 6.07
N ALA A 34 -4.37 -9.82 6.31
CA ALA A 34 -4.56 -8.76 7.28
C ALA A 34 -5.26 -7.53 6.66
N MET A 35 -5.32 -7.45 5.34
CA MET A 35 -5.79 -6.30 4.59
C MET A 35 -7.21 -6.51 4.06
N GLY A 36 -7.89 -5.42 3.78
CA GLY A 36 -9.26 -5.43 3.28
C GLY A 36 -9.50 -4.45 2.15
N VAL A 37 -10.72 -4.49 1.62
CA VAL A 37 -11.23 -3.57 0.58
C VAL A 37 -12.46 -2.83 1.09
N GLY A 38 -12.78 -1.68 0.51
CA GLY A 38 -14.01 -0.95 0.83
C GLY A 38 -14.04 -0.50 2.29
N ALA A 39 -15.06 -0.92 3.04
CA ALA A 39 -15.18 -0.57 4.46
C ALA A 39 -14.17 -1.29 5.38
N LEU A 40 -13.47 -2.30 4.86
CA LEU A 40 -12.51 -3.10 5.62
C LEU A 40 -11.05 -2.66 5.43
N ARG A 41 -10.80 -1.68 4.54
CA ARG A 41 -9.46 -1.20 4.23
C ARG A 41 -8.85 -0.42 5.38
N ASP A 42 -7.53 -0.44 5.46
CA ASP A 42 -6.79 0.39 6.40
C ASP A 42 -6.88 1.87 6.01
N VAL A 43 -6.82 2.74 7.03
CA VAL A 43 -6.80 4.19 6.88
C VAL A 43 -5.49 4.71 7.44
N THR A 44 -4.69 5.31 6.57
CA THR A 44 -3.45 5.99 6.90
C THR A 44 -3.65 7.49 6.88
N ASN A 45 -3.34 8.15 7.98
CA ASN A 45 -3.32 9.60 8.13
C ASN A 45 -1.90 10.08 8.42
N GLY A 46 -1.53 11.24 7.86
CA GLY A 46 -0.21 11.83 8.09
C GLY A 46 0.93 11.16 7.30
N PHE A 47 0.64 10.48 6.19
CA PHE A 47 1.70 10.06 5.27
C PHE A 47 2.33 11.28 4.58
N GLN A 48 3.66 11.40 4.65
CA GLN A 48 4.40 12.56 4.14
C GLN A 48 5.55 12.12 3.20
N SER A 49 5.25 11.98 1.90
CA SER A 49 6.27 11.68 0.86
C SER A 49 7.43 12.69 0.88
N THR A 50 7.14 13.98 1.11
CA THR A 50 8.17 15.05 1.16
C THR A 50 9.15 14.93 2.33
N GLU A 51 8.78 14.20 3.38
CA GLU A 51 9.66 13.92 4.52
C GLU A 51 10.37 12.57 4.37
N GLY A 52 10.20 11.88 3.24
CA GLY A 52 10.76 10.55 3.00
C GLY A 52 9.91 9.42 3.58
N GLY A 53 8.61 9.66 3.80
CA GLY A 53 7.70 8.62 4.24
C GLY A 53 7.56 7.50 3.20
N HIS A 54 7.41 6.27 3.69
CA HIS A 54 7.32 5.08 2.85
C HIS A 54 6.12 4.19 3.16
N LEU A 55 5.66 3.49 2.14
CA LEU A 55 4.73 2.38 2.22
C LEU A 55 5.51 1.08 1.99
N GLU A 56 5.38 0.14 2.92
CA GLU A 56 6.10 -1.12 2.87
C GLU A 56 5.16 -2.32 2.78
N PHE A 57 5.46 -3.21 1.82
CA PHE A 57 4.69 -4.40 1.50
C PHE A 57 5.53 -5.68 1.54
N THR A 58 6.64 -5.71 2.29
CA THR A 58 7.64 -6.81 2.27
C THR A 58 7.07 -8.19 2.62
N GLY A 59 5.92 -8.26 3.30
CA GLY A 59 5.21 -9.52 3.60
C GLY A 59 4.01 -9.81 2.70
N VAL A 60 3.69 -8.94 1.75
CA VAL A 60 2.60 -9.12 0.79
C VAL A 60 3.17 -9.69 -0.50
N ASP A 61 2.77 -10.91 -0.81
CA ASP A 61 3.11 -11.55 -2.07
C ASP A 61 2.20 -11.03 -3.20
N ALA A 62 2.81 -10.34 -4.17
CA ALA A 62 2.12 -9.76 -5.30
C ALA A 62 1.61 -10.80 -6.30
N ASN A 63 2.09 -12.05 -6.25
CA ASN A 63 1.63 -13.14 -7.09
C ASN A 63 1.69 -14.50 -6.34
N PRO A 64 0.62 -14.89 -5.64
CA PRO A 64 0.57 -16.11 -4.83
C PRO A 64 0.57 -17.41 -5.65
N LEU A 65 0.63 -17.33 -6.99
CA LEU A 65 0.77 -18.51 -7.86
C LEU A 65 2.24 -18.91 -8.08
N THR A 66 3.20 -18.10 -7.64
CA THR A 66 4.62 -18.47 -7.65
C THR A 66 5.06 -19.04 -6.30
N ALA A 67 6.28 -19.53 -6.24
CA ALA A 67 6.86 -20.06 -5.00
C ALA A 67 7.67 -19.00 -4.21
N THR A 68 7.73 -17.77 -4.72
CA THR A 68 8.51 -16.66 -4.17
C THR A 68 7.59 -15.53 -3.73
N VAL A 69 8.05 -14.70 -2.80
CA VAL A 69 7.36 -13.44 -2.50
C VAL A 69 7.68 -12.49 -3.64
N ASP A 70 6.69 -12.22 -4.49
CA ASP A 70 6.86 -11.34 -5.64
C ASP A 70 6.66 -9.87 -5.26
N ALA A 71 7.49 -9.00 -5.83
CA ALA A 71 7.34 -7.56 -5.69
C ALA A 71 6.18 -7.04 -6.53
N ALA A 72 5.54 -5.99 -6.06
CA ALA A 72 4.48 -5.32 -6.80
C ALA A 72 5.06 -4.26 -7.78
N THR A 73 4.30 -3.91 -8.81
CA THR A 73 4.64 -2.85 -9.77
C THR A 73 3.68 -1.67 -9.60
N PHE A 74 4.18 -0.49 -9.27
CA PHE A 74 3.36 0.72 -9.20
C PHE A 74 3.10 1.30 -10.59
N ILE A 75 1.84 1.34 -11.00
CA ILE A 75 1.40 1.81 -12.32
C ILE A 75 0.84 3.25 -12.29
N GLY A 76 1.03 3.97 -11.18
CA GLY A 76 0.49 5.33 -11.00
C GLY A 76 -1.03 5.31 -10.88
N SER A 77 -1.69 6.25 -11.57
CA SER A 77 -3.16 6.35 -11.58
C SER A 77 -3.84 5.53 -12.69
N ASN A 78 -3.06 4.84 -13.53
CA ASN A 78 -3.59 4.02 -14.61
C ASN A 78 -4.59 2.98 -14.08
N ALA A 79 -5.56 2.60 -14.92
CA ALA A 79 -6.43 1.48 -14.61
C ALA A 79 -5.62 0.18 -14.60
N PHE A 80 -6.06 -0.79 -13.80
CA PHE A 80 -5.51 -2.14 -13.85
C PHE A 80 -5.60 -2.71 -15.27
N ASP A 81 -4.59 -3.47 -15.67
CA ASP A 81 -4.61 -4.17 -16.96
C ASP A 81 -5.74 -5.22 -16.95
N PRO A 82 -6.73 -5.12 -17.86
CA PRO A 82 -7.85 -6.04 -17.90
C PRO A 82 -7.47 -7.46 -18.36
N ALA A 83 -6.28 -7.66 -18.93
CA ALA A 83 -5.76 -8.97 -19.32
C ALA A 83 -4.94 -9.63 -18.20
N ASN A 84 -4.20 -8.84 -17.42
CA ASN A 84 -3.41 -9.33 -16.30
C ASN A 84 -2.98 -8.21 -15.33
N ALA A 85 -3.73 -8.02 -14.24
CA ALA A 85 -3.38 -7.07 -13.20
C ALA A 85 -2.45 -7.62 -12.11
N THR A 86 -1.98 -8.88 -12.22
CA THR A 86 -1.23 -9.55 -11.16
C THR A 86 -0.04 -8.71 -10.72
N GLY A 87 -0.01 -8.35 -9.45
CA GLY A 87 1.04 -7.56 -8.82
C GLY A 87 1.01 -6.06 -9.10
N GLN A 88 -0.05 -5.53 -9.73
CA GLN A 88 -0.16 -4.09 -9.96
C GLN A 88 -0.62 -3.35 -8.69
N LEU A 89 0.03 -2.22 -8.42
CA LEU A 89 -0.43 -1.20 -7.49
C LEU A 89 -0.85 0.05 -8.25
N ARG A 90 -2.02 0.60 -7.91
CA ARG A 90 -2.50 1.86 -8.46
C ARG A 90 -3.00 2.79 -7.37
N PHE A 91 -2.85 4.10 -7.59
CA PHE A 91 -3.34 5.11 -6.67
C PHE A 91 -4.35 6.03 -7.35
N ALA A 92 -5.57 6.11 -6.80
CA ALA A 92 -6.62 6.98 -7.31
C ALA A 92 -7.52 7.46 -6.17
N ASN A 93 -7.88 8.74 -6.20
CA ASN A 93 -8.83 9.35 -5.25
C ASN A 93 -8.48 9.13 -3.77
N GLY A 94 -7.19 9.16 -3.42
CA GLY A 94 -6.74 8.94 -2.04
C GLY A 94 -6.72 7.47 -1.62
N ILE A 95 -6.88 6.52 -2.54
CA ILE A 95 -6.87 5.09 -2.25
C ILE A 95 -5.77 4.43 -3.08
N LEU A 96 -4.84 3.76 -2.39
CA LEU A 96 -3.92 2.80 -2.97
C LEU A 96 -4.64 1.47 -3.08
N GLN A 97 -4.64 0.87 -4.26
CA GLN A 97 -5.30 -0.39 -4.57
C GLN A 97 -4.25 -1.36 -5.11
N GLY A 98 -4.27 -2.61 -4.66
CA GLY A 98 -3.39 -3.65 -5.15
C GLY A 98 -4.15 -4.87 -5.66
N SER A 99 -3.70 -5.42 -6.77
CA SER A 99 -4.17 -6.71 -7.28
C SER A 99 -3.05 -7.75 -7.18
N VAL A 100 -3.41 -8.97 -6.78
CA VAL A 100 -2.51 -10.12 -6.68
C VAL A 100 -2.92 -11.26 -7.62
N ASN A 101 -3.89 -11.02 -8.51
CA ASN A 101 -4.32 -11.99 -9.49
C ASN A 101 -4.56 -11.32 -10.86
N ALA A 102 -4.95 -12.10 -11.86
CA ALA A 102 -5.02 -11.61 -13.24
C ALA A 102 -6.21 -10.68 -13.52
N ASP A 103 -7.20 -10.58 -12.62
CA ASP A 103 -8.39 -9.77 -12.86
C ASP A 103 -8.21 -8.29 -12.49
N ALA A 104 -9.09 -7.43 -12.99
CA ALA A 104 -8.97 -5.97 -12.77
C ALA A 104 -9.62 -5.48 -11.46
N THR A 105 -9.79 -6.36 -10.47
CA THR A 105 -10.34 -6.08 -9.15
C THR A 105 -9.20 -6.01 -8.14
N PRO A 106 -9.22 -5.05 -7.20
CA PRO A 106 -8.23 -5.03 -6.14
C PRO A 106 -8.54 -6.11 -5.09
N GLU A 107 -7.49 -6.77 -4.60
CA GLU A 107 -7.54 -7.66 -3.44
C GLU A 107 -7.27 -6.94 -2.12
N PHE A 108 -6.69 -5.74 -2.17
CA PHE A 108 -6.57 -4.87 -1.02
C PHE A 108 -6.64 -3.39 -1.38
N GLU A 109 -7.06 -2.59 -0.40
CA GLU A 109 -7.03 -1.13 -0.46
C GLU A 109 -6.35 -0.56 0.79
N ILE A 110 -5.75 0.62 0.66
CA ILE A 110 -5.30 1.48 1.76
C ILE A 110 -5.74 2.89 1.45
N GLN A 111 -6.50 3.51 2.34
CA GLN A 111 -6.86 4.92 2.22
C GLN A 111 -5.72 5.79 2.76
N LEU A 112 -5.23 6.73 1.96
CA LEU A 112 -4.22 7.71 2.34
C LEU A 112 -4.87 9.09 2.44
N VAL A 113 -5.20 9.50 3.66
CA VAL A 113 -5.95 10.73 3.94
C VAL A 113 -5.11 11.95 3.56
N GLY A 114 -5.65 12.79 2.67
CA GLY A 114 -5.02 14.04 2.25
C GLY A 114 -3.91 13.89 1.21
N VAL A 115 -3.55 12.66 0.82
CA VAL A 115 -2.55 12.38 -0.20
C VAL A 115 -3.17 12.50 -1.59
N GLN A 116 -2.55 13.29 -2.46
CA GLN A 116 -3.04 13.55 -3.82
C GLN A 116 -2.28 12.76 -4.89
N GLU A 117 -1.04 12.38 -4.61
CA GLU A 117 -0.17 11.65 -5.53
C GLU A 117 0.76 10.74 -4.73
N LEU A 118 1.12 9.61 -5.35
CA LEU A 118 2.20 8.73 -4.91
C LEU A 118 3.18 8.56 -6.06
N HIS A 119 4.46 8.41 -5.71
CA HIS A 119 5.55 8.12 -6.61
C HIS A 119 6.11 6.73 -6.33
N ALA A 120 6.79 6.15 -7.31
CA ALA A 120 7.48 4.87 -7.11
C ALA A 120 8.50 4.91 -5.95
N SER A 121 9.08 6.09 -5.66
CA SER A 121 10.00 6.31 -4.53
C SER A 121 9.33 6.22 -3.15
N ASP A 122 8.01 6.28 -3.08
CA ASP A 122 7.25 6.16 -1.83
C ASP A 122 7.16 4.71 -1.33
N PHE A 123 7.68 3.74 -2.08
CA PHE A 123 7.61 2.32 -1.75
C PHE A 123 9.01 1.76 -1.44
N THR A 124 9.14 0.95 -0.40
CA THR A 124 10.44 0.35 -0.03
C THR A 124 10.88 -0.81 -0.92
N ALA A 125 9.98 -1.41 -1.70
CA ALA A 125 10.29 -2.43 -2.71
C ALA A 125 9.23 -2.46 -3.81
N LEU A 126 9.64 -2.21 -5.06
CA LEU A 126 8.85 -2.43 -6.28
C LEU A 126 9.69 -3.21 -7.29
N GLY A 127 9.01 -3.98 -8.14
CA GLY A 127 9.59 -4.72 -9.27
C GLY A 127 9.77 -3.90 -10.54
#